data_AF-A0A2E5I8D1-F1
#
_entry.id   AF-A0A2E5I8D1-F1
#
_cell.length_a   1.000
_cell.length_b   1.000
_cell.length_c   1.000
_cell.angle_alpha   90.00
_cell.angle_beta   90.00
_cell.angle_gamma   90.00
#
_symmetry.space_group_name_H-M   'P 1'
#
loop_
_entity.id
_entity.type
_entity.pdbx_description
1 polymer ?
#
loop_
_entity_poly.entity_id
_entity_poly.type
_entity_poly.pdbx_seq_one_letter_code
_entity_poly.pdbx_strand_id
1 'polypeptide(L)'
;MINQKGFTLIELLVVVAIIGVLAAVGVLAFNGFIERSKDTVLKKNHDLVLKFLMTKAMECDVGNQSISFKDASGNENVTYSCSSTDKTDFANKLLVHVNNNVCKNVYRADRECMVITGGYIEETIAVDINTGHSSCAIYVRTYPVQSLNPEIWSSGYGGKVFNMPSWC
;
A
#
# COMPACT_ATOMS: atom_id res chain seq x y z
N MET A 1 25.06 -2.04 -58.83
CA MET A 1 23.62 -2.38 -58.76
C MET A 1 23.43 -3.25 -57.53
N ILE A 2 22.63 -2.82 -56.55
CA ILE A 2 22.40 -3.57 -55.32
C ILE A 2 21.23 -4.53 -55.59
N ASN A 3 21.52 -5.83 -55.63
CA ASN A 3 20.52 -6.89 -55.79
C ASN A 3 19.64 -6.90 -54.52
N GLN A 4 18.41 -6.40 -54.62
CA GLN A 4 17.45 -6.52 -53.53
C GLN A 4 16.90 -7.95 -53.52
N LYS A 5 17.43 -8.80 -52.64
CA LYS A 5 16.83 -10.09 -52.32
C LYS A 5 15.52 -9.82 -51.59
N GLY A 6 14.39 -10.05 -52.27
CA GLY A 6 13.07 -9.95 -51.67
C GLY A 6 12.88 -11.01 -50.58
N PHE A 7 12.26 -10.62 -49.46
CA PHE A 7 11.90 -11.52 -48.37
C PHE A 7 10.76 -12.44 -48.83
N THR A 8 10.82 -13.74 -48.56
CA THR A 8 9.75 -14.66 -48.99
C THR A 8 8.57 -14.63 -48.00
N LEU A 9 7.36 -14.87 -48.49
CA LEU A 9 6.17 -14.96 -47.65
C LEU A 9 6.28 -16.08 -46.60
N ILE A 10 6.95 -17.19 -46.94
CA ILE A 10 7.13 -18.32 -46.02
C ILE A 10 8.11 -18.00 -44.90
N GLU A 11 9.19 -17.26 -45.18
CA GLU A 11 10.11 -16.76 -44.14
C GLU A 11 9.37 -15.86 -43.15
N LEU A 12 8.48 -15.00 -43.65
CA LEU A 12 7.70 -14.11 -42.78
C LEU A 12 6.68 -14.89 -41.94
N LEU A 13 6.03 -15.91 -42.52
CA LEU A 13 5.03 -16.73 -41.83
C LEU A 13 5.64 -17.52 -40.67
N VAL A 14 6.80 -18.15 -40.88
CA VAL A 14 7.49 -18.90 -39.82
C VAL A 14 7.91 -17.98 -38.67
N VAL A 15 8.41 -16.78 -38.97
CA VAL A 15 8.80 -15.80 -37.95
C VAL A 15 7.58 -15.37 -37.10
N VAL A 16 6.45 -15.06 -37.74
CA VAL A 16 5.22 -14.69 -37.02
C VAL A 16 4.73 -15.84 -36.15
N ALA A 17 4.80 -17.10 -36.62
CA ALA A 17 4.42 -18.26 -35.85
C ALA A 17 5.29 -18.45 -34.59
N ILE A 18 6.61 -18.30 -34.72
CA ILE A 18 7.55 -18.41 -33.59
C ILE A 18 7.32 -17.28 -32.59
N ILE A 19 7.17 -16.03 -33.06
CA ILE A 19 6.88 -14.87 -32.19
C ILE A 19 5.55 -15.08 -31.45
N GLY A 20 4.53 -15.64 -32.11
CA GLY A 20 3.23 -15.93 -31.49
C GLY A 20 3.32 -16.90 -30.30
N VAL A 21 4.10 -17.98 -30.44
CA VAL A 21 4.31 -18.95 -29.34
C VAL A 21 5.11 -18.31 -28.19
N LEU A 22 6.19 -17.58 -28.50
CA LEU A 22 7.01 -16.91 -27.48
C LEU A 22 6.22 -15.86 -26.70
N ALA A 23 5.36 -15.09 -27.39
CA ALA A 23 4.49 -14.10 -26.77
C ALA A 23 3.50 -14.75 -25.78
N ALA A 24 2.87 -15.87 -26.16
CA ALA A 24 1.90 -16.56 -25.32
C ALA A 24 2.52 -17.05 -23.99
N VAL A 25 3.69 -17.68 -24.05
CA VAL A 25 4.40 -18.14 -22.84
C VAL A 25 4.90 -16.97 -22.00
N GLY A 26 5.38 -15.90 -22.64
CA GLY A 26 5.88 -14.71 -21.96
C GLY A 26 4.82 -14.01 -21.10
N VAL A 27 3.57 -13.91 -21.60
CA VAL A 27 2.47 -13.26 -20.86
C VAL A 27 2.15 -13.99 -19.55
N LEU A 28 2.12 -15.33 -19.57
CA LEU A 28 1.81 -16.12 -18.36
C LEU A 28 2.86 -15.94 -17.27
N ALA A 29 4.14 -15.93 -17.64
CA ALA A 29 5.24 -15.71 -16.70
C ALA A 29 5.23 -14.28 -16.13
N PHE A 30 4.90 -13.28 -16.97
CA PHE A 30 4.91 -11.87 -16.57
C PHE A 30 3.87 -11.55 -15.49
N ASN A 31 2.68 -12.15 -15.57
CA ASN A 31 1.62 -11.93 -14.59
C ASN A 31 2.04 -12.29 -13.15
N GLY A 32 2.78 -13.40 -12.97
CA GLY A 32 3.28 -13.80 -11.64
C GLY A 32 4.32 -12.83 -11.07
N PHE A 33 5.18 -12.24 -11.92
CA PHE A 33 6.14 -11.22 -11.49
C PHE A 33 5.45 -9.91 -11.10
N ILE A 34 4.41 -9.52 -11.83
CA ILE A 34 3.60 -8.34 -11.50
C ILE A 34 2.93 -8.51 -10.14
N GLU A 35 2.34 -9.67 -9.85
CA GLU A 35 1.68 -9.94 -8.57
C GLU A 35 2.64 -9.84 -7.37
N ARG A 36 3.84 -10.44 -7.48
CA ARG A 36 4.89 -10.33 -6.45
C ARG A 36 5.42 -8.90 -6.29
N SER A 37 5.48 -8.15 -7.38
CA SER A 37 5.90 -6.74 -7.35
C SER A 37 4.87 -5.89 -6.61
N LYS A 38 3.57 -6.12 -6.86
CA LYS A 38 2.47 -5.47 -6.13
C LYS A 38 2.56 -5.77 -4.63
N ASP A 39 2.85 -7.01 -4.25
CA ASP A 39 2.97 -7.43 -2.85
C ASP A 39 4.12 -6.70 -2.15
N THR A 40 5.26 -6.62 -2.83
CA THR A 40 6.43 -5.88 -2.35
C THR A 40 6.11 -4.39 -2.16
N VAL A 41 5.39 -3.78 -3.10
CA VAL A 41 4.98 -2.37 -3.01
C VAL A 41 4.02 -2.15 -1.84
N LEU A 42 3.03 -3.03 -1.65
CA LEU A 42 2.11 -2.96 -0.51
C LEU A 42 2.86 -2.99 0.82
N LYS A 43 3.78 -3.94 0.99
CA LYS A 43 4.61 -4.06 2.20
C LYS A 43 5.48 -2.82 2.43
N LYS A 44 6.10 -2.28 1.37
CA LYS A 44 6.89 -1.04 1.46
C LYS A 44 6.04 0.16 1.84
N ASN A 45 4.85 0.30 1.27
CA ASN A 45 3.93 1.39 1.61
C ASN A 45 3.50 1.29 3.08
N HIS A 46 3.21 0.07 3.55
CA HIS A 46 2.93 -0.19 4.97
C HIS A 46 4.10 0.24 5.87
N ASP A 47 5.34 -0.12 5.52
CA ASP A 47 6.52 0.27 6.29
C ASP A 47 6.74 1.80 6.30
N LEU A 48 6.42 2.49 5.19
CA LEU A 48 6.48 3.96 5.12
C LEU A 48 5.45 4.61 6.04
N VAL A 49 4.22 4.09 6.06
CA VAL A 49 3.17 4.54 6.97
C VAL A 49 3.59 4.36 8.42
N LEU A 50 4.13 3.20 8.79
CA LEU A 50 4.59 2.95 10.16
C LEU A 50 5.69 3.91 10.59
N LYS A 51 6.67 4.17 9.72
CA LYS A 51 7.73 5.15 9.97
C LYS A 51 7.15 6.55 10.15
N PHE A 52 6.22 6.95 9.29
CA PHE A 52 5.53 8.23 9.41
C PHE A 52 4.84 8.35 10.78
N LEU A 53 4.08 7.33 11.19
CA LEU A 53 3.40 7.32 12.48
C LEU A 53 4.38 7.45 13.65
N MET A 54 5.45 6.66 13.66
CA MET A 54 6.48 6.72 14.71
C MET A 54 7.11 8.12 14.82
N THR A 55 7.43 8.75 13.68
CA THR A 55 7.94 10.13 13.66
C THR A 55 6.91 11.11 14.22
N LYS A 56 5.63 10.97 13.86
CA LYS A 56 4.56 11.85 14.35
C LYS A 56 4.26 11.68 15.84
N ALA A 57 4.35 10.46 16.39
CA ALA A 57 4.31 10.27 17.84
C ALA A 57 5.47 10.97 18.54
N MET A 58 6.69 10.83 18.02
CA MET A 58 7.86 11.48 18.59
C MET A 58 7.75 13.01 18.56
N GLU A 59 7.17 13.60 17.51
CA GLU A 59 6.91 15.05 17.48
C GLU A 59 6.08 15.50 18.69
N CYS A 60 5.03 14.76 19.06
CA CYS A 60 4.22 15.07 20.24
C CYS A 60 4.97 14.85 21.56
N ASP A 61 5.82 13.82 21.65
CA ASP A 61 6.58 13.50 22.87
C ASP A 61 7.67 14.55 23.17
N VAL A 62 8.29 15.11 22.12
CA VAL A 62 9.34 16.14 22.23
C VAL A 62 8.76 17.54 22.51
N GLY A 63 7.43 17.69 22.62
CA GLY A 63 6.76 18.91 23.08
C GLY A 63 6.09 19.74 21.98
N ASN A 64 5.97 19.24 20.75
CA ASN A 64 5.10 19.88 19.76
C ASN A 64 3.63 19.74 20.18
N GLN A 65 2.85 20.79 19.93
CA GLN A 65 1.42 20.83 20.28
C GLN A 65 0.53 20.16 19.22
N SER A 66 1.05 19.98 18.00
CA SER A 66 0.27 19.44 16.88
C SER A 66 1.10 18.65 15.89
N ILE A 67 0.47 17.65 15.30
CA ILE A 67 0.93 16.89 14.13
C ILE A 67 0.35 17.53 12.87
N SER A 68 1.19 17.71 11.85
CA SER A 68 0.76 18.17 10.52
C SER A 68 0.62 17.01 9.54
N PHE A 69 -0.46 17.05 8.76
CA PHE A 69 -0.80 16.16 7.66
C PHE A 69 -0.97 16.95 6.37
N LYS A 70 -0.87 16.25 5.25
CA LYS A 70 -1.22 16.78 3.93
C LYS A 70 -2.69 16.55 3.62
N ASP A 71 -3.35 17.56 3.06
CA ASP A 71 -4.69 17.44 2.47
C ASP A 71 -4.67 16.62 1.16
N ALA A 72 -5.84 16.44 0.55
CA ALA A 72 -5.97 15.72 -0.71
C ALA A 72 -5.24 16.38 -1.89
N SER A 73 -4.95 17.67 -1.81
CA SER A 73 -4.21 18.45 -2.82
C SER A 73 -2.70 18.46 -2.55
N GLY A 74 -2.25 17.93 -1.42
CA GLY A 74 -0.86 17.86 -1.00
C GLY A 74 -0.35 19.03 -0.15
N ASN A 75 -1.24 19.92 0.31
CA ASN A 75 -0.86 21.04 1.18
C ASN A 75 -0.78 20.59 2.64
N GLU A 76 0.22 21.06 3.38
CA GLU A 76 0.45 20.74 4.80
C GLU A 76 -0.36 21.65 5.74
N ASN A 77 -1.67 21.72 5.55
CA ASN A 77 -2.58 22.60 6.30
C ASN A 77 -3.50 21.84 7.28
N VAL A 78 -3.49 20.50 7.25
CA VAL A 78 -4.34 19.67 8.11
C VAL A 78 -3.57 19.39 9.39
N THR A 79 -4.05 19.89 10.53
CA THR A 79 -3.41 19.66 11.82
C THR A 79 -4.24 18.76 12.71
N TYR A 80 -3.55 18.08 13.63
CA TYR A 80 -4.12 17.30 14.71
C TYR A 80 -3.42 17.67 16.01
N SER A 81 -4.18 17.96 17.07
CA SER A 81 -3.60 18.32 18.37
C SER A 81 -3.09 17.07 19.09
N CYS A 82 -1.86 17.14 19.61
CA CYS A 82 -1.25 16.05 20.38
C CYS A 82 -2.01 15.74 21.68
N SER A 83 -2.76 16.70 22.22
CA SER A 83 -3.62 16.53 23.41
C SER A 83 -5.05 16.11 23.08
N SER A 84 -5.39 15.89 21.81
CA SER A 84 -6.71 15.42 21.42
C SER A 84 -6.91 13.96 21.83
N THR A 85 -8.11 13.65 22.33
CA THR A 85 -8.53 12.28 22.67
C THR A 85 -9.22 11.58 21.51
N ASP A 86 -9.46 12.29 20.39
CA ASP A 86 -10.21 11.77 19.25
C ASP A 86 -9.30 10.96 18.32
N LYS A 87 -9.26 9.64 18.54
CA LYS A 87 -8.58 8.67 17.68
C LYS A 87 -9.15 8.60 16.28
N THR A 88 -10.46 8.82 16.14
CA THR A 88 -11.15 8.69 14.86
C THR A 88 -10.76 9.85 13.95
N ASP A 89 -10.68 11.06 14.49
CA ASP A 89 -10.19 12.23 13.76
C ASP A 89 -8.72 12.03 13.32
N PHE A 90 -7.85 11.51 14.19
CA PHE A 90 -6.48 11.16 13.81
C PHE A 90 -6.43 10.16 12.65
N ALA A 91 -7.18 9.05 12.77
CA ALA A 91 -7.21 8.01 11.76
C ALA A 91 -7.75 8.52 10.43
N ASN A 92 -8.77 9.40 10.43
CA ASN A 92 -9.31 10.01 9.22
C ASN A 92 -8.30 10.95 8.54
N LYS A 93 -7.58 11.79 9.31
CA LYS A 93 -6.53 12.66 8.76
C LYS A 93 -5.37 11.84 8.18
N LEU A 94 -4.98 10.79 8.89
CA LEU A 94 -3.98 9.83 8.40
C LEU A 94 -4.45 9.17 7.10
N LEU A 95 -5.71 8.74 7.02
CA LEU A 95 -6.30 8.11 5.85
C LEU A 95 -6.21 9.03 4.63
N VAL A 96 -6.65 10.29 4.77
CA VAL A 96 -6.58 11.30 3.70
C VAL A 96 -5.14 11.57 3.29
N HIS A 97 -4.23 11.72 4.26
CA HIS A 97 -2.81 11.91 3.98
C HIS A 97 -2.23 10.75 3.17
N VAL A 98 -2.44 9.51 3.63
CA VAL A 98 -1.86 8.31 3.03
C VAL A 98 -2.42 8.06 1.63
N ASN A 99 -3.74 8.09 1.48
CA ASN A 99 -4.39 7.75 0.21
C ASN A 99 -4.18 8.77 -0.90
N ASN A 100 -3.87 10.02 -0.55
CA ASN A 100 -3.64 11.07 -1.55
C ASN A 100 -2.14 11.38 -1.76
N ASN A 101 -1.29 11.18 -0.75
CA ASN A 101 0.09 11.65 -0.78
C ASN A 101 1.16 10.59 -0.58
N VAL A 102 0.81 9.39 -0.08
CA VAL A 102 1.77 8.32 0.20
C VAL A 102 1.64 7.20 -0.82
N CYS A 103 0.43 6.69 -1.04
CA CYS A 103 0.25 5.54 -1.92
C CYS A 103 -1.15 5.43 -2.51
N LYS A 104 -1.22 4.70 -3.64
CA LYS A 104 -2.45 4.20 -4.25
C LYS A 104 -2.47 2.67 -4.16
N ASN A 105 -3.66 2.09 -4.17
CA ASN A 105 -3.79 0.64 -4.18
C ASN A 105 -3.33 0.08 -5.54
N VAL A 106 -2.38 -0.84 -5.51
CA VAL A 106 -1.76 -1.42 -6.72
C VAL A 106 -2.47 -2.69 -7.20
N TYR A 107 -3.35 -3.25 -6.38
CA TYR A 107 -4.15 -4.44 -6.71
C TYR A 107 -5.50 -4.06 -7.30
N ARG A 108 -6.18 -3.08 -6.68
CA ARG A 108 -7.56 -2.70 -6.97
C ARG A 108 -7.69 -1.20 -7.21
N ALA A 109 -8.26 -0.81 -8.34
CA ALA A 109 -8.49 0.61 -8.65
C ALA A 109 -9.67 1.21 -7.88
N ASP A 110 -10.61 0.37 -7.44
CA ASP A 110 -11.81 0.72 -6.68
C ASP A 110 -11.58 0.78 -5.16
N ARG A 111 -10.37 0.48 -4.70
CA ARG A 111 -10.02 0.46 -3.27
C ARG A 111 -8.89 1.43 -2.98
N GLU A 112 -8.95 2.03 -1.80
CA GLU A 112 -7.89 2.89 -1.31
C GLU A 112 -6.66 2.10 -0.83
N CYS A 113 -5.51 2.78 -0.72
CA CYS A 113 -4.27 2.16 -0.26
C CYS A 113 -4.32 1.79 1.23
N MET A 114 -5.02 2.61 2.00
CA MET A 114 -5.30 2.44 3.42
C MET A 114 -6.81 2.55 3.65
N VAL A 115 -7.33 1.79 4.60
CA VAL A 115 -8.75 1.80 5.00
C VAL A 115 -8.88 1.63 6.51
N ILE A 116 -9.88 2.27 7.11
CA ILE A 116 -10.22 2.06 8.53
C ILE A 116 -11.13 0.84 8.64
N THR A 117 -10.66 -0.22 9.30
CA THR A 117 -11.44 -1.44 9.54
C THR A 117 -10.83 -2.26 10.68
N GLY A 118 -11.69 -2.87 11.51
CA GLY A 118 -11.26 -3.89 12.49
C GLY A 118 -11.18 -5.30 11.90
N GLY A 119 -11.65 -5.49 10.67
CA GLY A 119 -11.70 -6.78 9.99
C GLY A 119 -10.43 -7.13 9.21
N TYR A 120 -10.51 -8.30 8.58
CA TYR A 120 -9.57 -8.74 7.56
C TYR A 120 -9.95 -8.11 6.21
N ILE A 121 -8.98 -7.48 5.55
CA ILE A 121 -9.14 -6.98 4.19
C ILE A 121 -7.83 -7.11 3.42
N GLU A 122 -7.81 -7.95 2.40
CA GLU A 122 -6.63 -8.16 1.56
C GLU A 122 -6.25 -6.90 0.75
N GLU A 123 -4.98 -6.85 0.34
CA GLU A 123 -4.47 -5.94 -0.68
C GLU A 123 -4.46 -4.46 -0.29
N THR A 124 -4.61 -4.15 1.00
CA THR A 124 -4.66 -2.78 1.52
C THR A 124 -4.06 -2.71 2.93
N ILE A 125 -3.77 -1.51 3.39
CA ILE A 125 -3.33 -1.23 4.76
C ILE A 125 -4.59 -1.01 5.61
N ALA A 126 -4.82 -1.87 6.60
CA ALA A 126 -5.91 -1.74 7.53
C ALA A 126 -5.47 -0.97 8.78
N VAL A 127 -6.26 0.03 9.15
CA VAL A 127 -6.15 0.75 10.42
C VAL A 127 -7.36 0.39 11.27
N ASP A 128 -7.12 -0.26 12.40
CA ASP A 128 -8.14 -0.54 13.39
C ASP A 128 -8.06 0.49 14.52
N ILE A 129 -9.15 1.19 14.79
CA ILE A 129 -9.28 2.17 15.88
C ILE A 129 -9.84 1.56 17.18
N ASN A 130 -10.40 0.34 17.08
CA ASN A 130 -11.02 -0.44 18.15
C ASN A 130 -10.29 -1.78 18.32
N THR A 131 -8.97 -1.68 18.48
CA THR A 131 -8.00 -2.77 18.32
C THR A 131 -8.17 -3.97 19.27
N GLY A 132 -8.91 -3.82 20.37
CA GLY A 132 -8.94 -4.78 21.48
C GLY A 132 -7.63 -4.92 22.26
N HIS A 133 -6.54 -4.25 21.83
CA HIS A 133 -5.23 -4.29 22.48
C HIS A 133 -5.08 -3.23 23.58
N SER A 134 -5.55 -2.01 23.32
CA SER A 134 -5.55 -0.91 24.29
C SER A 134 -6.58 0.15 23.88
N SER A 135 -7.18 0.83 24.86
CA SER A 135 -8.09 1.95 24.62
C SER A 135 -7.36 3.17 24.05
N CYS A 136 -6.06 3.31 24.30
CA CYS A 136 -5.23 4.44 23.86
C CYS A 136 -4.48 4.15 22.54
N ALA A 137 -5.00 3.23 21.73
CA ALA A 137 -4.27 2.66 20.60
C ALA A 137 -5.08 2.63 19.31
N ILE A 138 -4.35 2.74 18.20
CA ILE A 138 -4.76 2.23 16.90
C ILE A 138 -3.80 1.10 16.49
N TYR A 139 -4.27 0.20 15.63
CA TYR A 139 -3.49 -0.94 15.16
C TYR A 139 -3.42 -0.92 13.64
N VAL A 140 -2.19 -0.85 13.11
CA VAL A 140 -1.95 -0.76 11.68
C VAL A 140 -1.32 -2.05 11.21
N ARG A 141 -1.92 -2.68 10.21
CA ARG A 141 -1.47 -3.94 9.60
C ARG A 141 -1.80 -3.96 8.12
N THR A 142 -1.19 -4.85 7.37
CA THR A 142 -1.62 -5.11 5.98
C THR A 142 -1.80 -6.60 5.77
N TYR A 143 -2.73 -6.97 4.89
CA TYR A 143 -2.96 -8.36 4.53
C TYR A 143 -2.49 -8.59 3.10
N PRO A 144 -1.33 -9.25 2.94
CA PRO A 144 -0.86 -9.61 1.61
C PRO A 144 -1.73 -10.71 1.02
N VAL A 145 -1.67 -10.87 -0.30
CA VAL A 145 -2.44 -11.90 -1.02
C VAL A 145 -2.05 -13.29 -0.54
N GLN A 146 -3.04 -14.10 -0.19
CA GLN A 146 -2.86 -15.45 0.36
C GLN A 146 -2.01 -16.37 -0.53
N SER A 147 -2.22 -16.34 -1.85
CA SER A 147 -1.49 -17.17 -2.83
C SER A 147 0.03 -17.00 -2.76
N LEU A 148 0.48 -15.78 -2.44
CA LEU A 148 1.90 -15.42 -2.36
C LEU A 148 2.47 -15.53 -0.94
N ASN A 149 1.61 -15.46 0.08
CA ASN A 149 2.00 -15.32 1.48
C ASN A 149 1.19 -16.24 2.44
N PRO A 150 1.25 -17.57 2.25
CA PRO A 150 0.39 -18.53 2.96
C PRO A 150 0.66 -18.67 4.46
N GLU A 151 1.80 -18.20 4.96
CA GLU A 151 2.15 -18.28 6.39
C GLU A 151 1.64 -17.09 7.20
N ILE A 152 1.47 -15.93 6.56
CA ILE A 152 1.22 -14.65 7.24
C ILE A 152 -0.12 -14.01 6.86
N TRP A 153 -0.88 -14.62 5.94
CA TRP A 153 -2.18 -14.08 5.50
C TRP A 153 -3.19 -14.01 6.66
N SER A 154 -3.19 -14.99 7.58
CA SER A 154 -4.16 -15.04 8.69
C SER A 154 -3.78 -14.11 9.85
N SER A 155 -2.48 -13.93 10.11
CA SER A 155 -1.97 -13.03 11.16
C SER A 155 -1.85 -11.57 10.71
N GLY A 156 -1.83 -11.33 9.40
CA GLY A 156 -1.42 -10.06 8.80
C GLY A 156 0.10 -9.89 8.80
N TYR A 157 0.58 -9.00 7.93
CA TYR A 157 1.97 -8.59 7.82
C TYR A 157 2.22 -7.30 8.60
N GLY A 158 3.32 -7.27 9.34
CA GLY A 158 3.88 -6.03 9.89
C GLY A 158 2.98 -5.31 10.90
N GLY A 159 2.06 -6.02 11.56
CA GLY A 159 1.16 -5.42 12.55
C GLY A 159 1.90 -4.64 13.63
N LYS A 160 1.50 -3.38 13.85
CA LYS A 160 2.05 -2.51 14.89
C LYS A 160 0.94 -1.73 15.59
N VAL A 161 1.00 -1.75 16.92
CA VAL A 161 0.15 -0.95 17.78
C VAL A 161 0.80 0.43 17.92
N PHE A 162 0.05 1.47 17.60
CA PHE A 162 0.44 2.86 17.74
C PHE A 162 -0.38 3.48 18.86
N ASN A 163 0.30 3.99 19.89
CA ASN A 163 -0.32 4.56 21.07
C ASN A 163 0.02 6.04 21.17
N MET A 164 -0.96 6.84 21.57
CA MET A 164 -0.72 8.20 22.06
C MET A 164 -1.32 8.31 23.47
N PRO A 165 -0.58 8.86 24.46
CA PRO A 165 -1.07 9.00 25.81
C PRO A 165 -2.41 9.71 25.89
N SER A 166 -2.62 10.76 25.08
CA SER A 166 -3.84 11.59 25.06
C SER A 166 -5.11 10.88 24.63
N TRP A 167 -5.03 9.69 24.04
CA TRP A 167 -6.20 8.89 23.70
C TRP A 167 -6.81 8.16 24.90
N CYS A 168 -6.14 8.30 26.04
CA CYS A 168 -6.61 8.03 27.40
C CYS A 168 -6.05 9.10 28.35
#